data_AF-A0A7J0BWU2-F1
#
_entry.id   AF-A0A7J0BWU2-F1
#
_cell.length_a   1.000
_cell.length_b   1.000
_cell.length_c   1.000
_cell.angle_alpha   90.00
_cell.angle_beta   90.00
_cell.angle_gamma   90.00
#
_symmetry.space_group_name_H-M   'P 1'
#
loop_
_entity.id
_entity.type
_entity.pdbx_description
1 polymer ?
#
loop_
_entity_poly.entity_id
_entity_poly.type
_entity_poly.pdbx_seq_one_letter_code
_entity_poly.pdbx_strand_id
1 'polypeptide(L)'
;MATMKTGPNGPNGPAGTTGTTIQDDILNAPDAEMVCFCSQTSKGTLVGLIRDGVHSLEELKQRIGATGTECAERSPRGRCCTPEIVRLLRHAKGMLPMG
;
A
#
# COMPACT_ATOMS: atom_id res chain seq x y z
N MET A 1 -6.07 26.67 -28.00
CA MET A 1 -5.71 25.27 -28.25
C MET A 1 -5.12 24.69 -26.99
N ALA A 2 -5.96 23.99 -26.21
CA ALA A 2 -5.64 23.52 -24.87
C ALA A 2 -4.98 22.14 -24.94
N THR A 3 -3.71 22.06 -24.54
CA THR A 3 -3.00 20.78 -24.45
C THR A 3 -3.42 20.08 -23.16
N MET A 4 -4.31 19.11 -23.31
CA MET A 4 -4.62 18.08 -22.32
C MET A 4 -3.33 17.36 -21.90
N LYS A 5 -2.96 17.50 -20.62
CA LYS A 5 -1.87 16.74 -20.01
C LYS A 5 -2.50 15.47 -19.43
N THR A 6 -2.52 14.43 -20.24
CA THR A 6 -2.92 13.07 -19.83
C THR A 6 -2.05 12.66 -18.65
N GLY A 7 -2.66 12.49 -17.48
CA GLY A 7 -2.00 11.97 -16.28
C GLY A 7 -1.64 10.49 -16.47
N PRO A 8 -0.56 10.00 -15.85
CA PRO A 8 -0.21 8.60 -15.98
C PRO A 8 -1.10 7.77 -15.04
N ASN A 9 -1.77 6.80 -15.66
CA ASN A 9 -2.20 5.52 -15.08
C ASN A 9 -3.65 5.39 -14.57
N GLY A 10 -4.43 4.74 -15.42
CA GLY A 10 -5.49 3.78 -15.09
C GLY A 10 -6.01 3.17 -16.41
N PRO A 11 -6.74 2.04 -16.39
CA PRO A 11 -6.68 0.85 -15.56
C PRO A 11 -6.05 -0.34 -16.33
N ASN A 12 -5.68 -1.43 -15.65
CA ASN A 12 -5.22 -2.71 -16.21
C ASN A 12 -3.72 -2.79 -16.59
N GLY A 13 -2.91 -3.27 -15.65
CA GLY A 13 -1.53 -3.74 -15.92
C GLY A 13 -1.49 -5.23 -16.25
N PRO A 14 -0.56 -5.70 -17.10
CA PRO A 14 -0.31 -7.13 -17.26
C PRO A 14 1.08 -7.55 -16.76
N ALA A 15 1.11 -8.84 -16.38
CA ALA A 15 2.20 -9.80 -16.50
C ALA A 15 3.53 -9.50 -15.79
N GLY A 16 3.80 -10.27 -14.73
CA GLY A 16 5.14 -10.39 -14.16
C GLY A 16 6.13 -10.90 -15.21
N THR A 17 7.31 -10.29 -15.27
CA THR A 17 8.54 -10.89 -15.80
C THR A 17 9.75 -10.17 -15.20
N THR A 18 10.46 -10.89 -14.32
CA THR A 18 11.91 -10.87 -14.08
C THR A 18 12.58 -9.57 -13.61
N GLY A 19 12.96 -9.58 -12.33
CA GLY A 19 13.83 -8.62 -11.66
C GLY A 19 13.08 -7.94 -10.51
N THR A 20 13.55 -8.11 -9.27
CA THR A 20 13.03 -7.53 -8.01
C THR A 20 12.37 -6.14 -8.18
N THR A 21 11.09 -6.09 -8.56
CA THR A 21 10.38 -4.85 -8.82
C THR A 21 9.22 -4.79 -7.86
N ILE A 22 9.39 -4.00 -6.81
CA ILE A 22 8.32 -3.73 -5.85
C ILE A 22 7.20 -3.02 -6.61
N GLN A 23 6.02 -3.64 -6.71
CA GLN A 23 4.92 -3.15 -7.54
C GLN A 23 4.39 -1.81 -7.01
N ASP A 24 4.63 -0.69 -7.71
CA ASP A 24 4.27 0.66 -7.19
C ASP A 24 2.79 0.79 -6.79
N ASP A 25 1.90 0.08 -7.49
CA ASP A 25 0.47 0.02 -7.21
C ASP A 25 0.08 -1.06 -6.19
N ILE A 26 0.10 -0.68 -4.90
CA ILE A 26 -0.30 -1.59 -3.81
C ILE A 26 -1.76 -2.05 -3.87
N LEU A 27 -2.63 -1.30 -4.56
CA LEU A 27 -4.05 -1.64 -4.66
C LEU A 27 -4.29 -2.90 -5.49
N ASN A 28 -3.52 -3.07 -6.56
CA ASN A 28 -3.59 -4.23 -7.47
C ASN A 28 -2.62 -5.35 -7.08
N ALA A 29 -1.73 -5.11 -6.12
CA ALA A 29 -0.80 -6.11 -5.62
C ALA A 29 -1.52 -7.27 -4.90
N PRO A 30 -0.97 -8.49 -4.90
CA PRO A 30 -1.55 -9.62 -4.17
C PRO A 30 -1.52 -9.37 -2.65
N ASP A 31 -2.38 -10.07 -1.89
CA ASP A 31 -2.39 -9.98 -0.42
C ASP A 31 -1.06 -10.38 0.23
N ALA A 32 -0.29 -11.23 -0.44
CA ALA A 32 1.05 -11.62 -0.01
C ALA A 32 2.12 -10.52 -0.22
N GLU A 33 1.83 -9.46 -1.00
CA GLU A 33 2.79 -8.39 -1.29
C GLU A 33 3.25 -7.70 -0.01
N MET A 34 4.56 -7.57 0.15
CA MET A 34 5.15 -6.88 1.31
C MET A 34 4.97 -5.36 1.17
N VAL A 35 4.22 -4.77 2.10
CA VAL A 35 3.96 -3.32 2.12
C VAL A 35 5.00 -2.61 2.98
N CYS A 36 5.28 -3.16 4.16
CA CYS A 36 6.20 -2.57 5.13
C CYS A 36 7.36 -3.52 5.39
N PHE A 37 8.55 -3.17 4.90
CA PHE A 37 9.78 -3.94 5.17
C PHE A 37 10.28 -3.78 6.61
N CYS A 38 9.95 -2.66 7.26
CA CYS A 38 10.36 -2.40 8.64
C CYS A 38 9.77 -3.43 9.61
N SER A 39 8.48 -3.69 9.47
CA SER A 39 7.69 -4.60 10.30
C SER A 39 7.32 -5.92 9.62
N GLN A 40 7.85 -6.17 8.41
CA GLN A 40 7.57 -7.36 7.60
C GLN A 40 6.06 -7.61 7.42
N THR A 41 5.32 -6.56 7.09
CA THR A 41 3.85 -6.60 6.99
C THR A 41 3.41 -6.63 5.54
N SER A 42 2.52 -7.57 5.21
CA SER A 42 1.94 -7.73 3.87
C SER A 42 0.60 -7.01 3.71
N LYS A 43 0.16 -6.82 2.46
CA LYS A 43 -1.13 -6.19 2.12
C LYS A 43 -2.30 -6.87 2.82
N GLY A 44 -2.35 -8.20 2.80
CA GLY A 44 -3.42 -8.98 3.40
C GLY A 44 -3.55 -8.74 4.91
N THR A 45 -2.43 -8.54 5.61
CA THR A 45 -2.43 -8.17 7.03
C THR A 45 -3.08 -6.80 7.25
N LEU A 46 -2.73 -5.80 6.43
CA LEU A 46 -3.34 -4.47 6.52
C LEU A 46 -4.84 -4.52 6.21
N VAL A 47 -5.24 -5.23 5.16
CA VAL A 47 -6.65 -5.41 4.81
C VAL A 47 -7.39 -6.12 5.94
N GLY A 48 -6.79 -7.15 6.55
CA GLY A 48 -7.34 -7.84 7.72
C GLY A 48 -7.58 -6.91 8.90
N LEU A 49 -6.61 -6.06 9.24
CA LEU A 49 -6.76 -5.05 10.30
C LEU A 49 -7.85 -4.02 9.98
N ILE A 50 -7.95 -3.58 8.72
CA ILE A 50 -9.01 -2.65 8.33
C ILE A 50 -10.39 -3.30 8.47
N ARG A 51 -10.51 -4.59 8.15
CA ARG A 51 -11.74 -5.37 8.37
C ARG A 51 -12.04 -5.61 9.85
N ASP A 52 -11.02 -5.63 10.70
CA ASP A 52 -11.15 -5.72 12.17
C ASP A 52 -11.64 -4.40 12.79
N GLY A 53 -11.79 -3.33 12.00
CA GLY A 53 -12.27 -2.03 12.45
C GLY A 53 -11.18 -0.96 12.55
N VAL A 54 -9.95 -1.25 12.09
CA VAL A 54 -8.87 -0.25 12.09
C VAL A 54 -9.07 0.73 10.93
N HIS A 55 -9.39 1.98 11.27
CA HIS A 55 -9.70 3.02 10.27
C HIS A 55 -8.69 4.17 10.22
N SER A 56 -7.62 4.08 11.00
CA SER A 56 -6.63 5.14 11.16
C SER A 56 -5.22 4.65 10.81
N LEU A 57 -4.46 5.50 10.12
CA LEU A 57 -3.05 5.24 9.78
C LEU A 57 -2.23 4.98 11.05
N GLU A 58 -2.44 5.79 12.08
CA GLU A 58 -1.68 5.70 13.34
C GLU A 58 -1.95 4.39 14.06
N GLU A 59 -3.21 3.97 14.11
CA GLU A 59 -3.61 2.69 14.69
C GLU A 59 -3.07 1.50 13.88
N LEU A 60 -3.11 1.54 12.54
CA LEU A 60 -2.45 0.52 11.71
C LEU A 60 -0.96 0.45 12.03
N LYS A 61 -0.26 1.59 12.11
CA LYS A 61 1.18 1.62 12.42
C LYS A 61 1.48 1.04 13.80
N GLN A 62 0.64 1.33 14.79
CA GLN A 62 0.74 0.76 16.13
C GLN A 62 0.52 -0.77 16.10
N ARG A 63 -0.52 -1.24 15.42
CA ARG A 63 -0.88 -2.66 15.31
C ARG A 63 0.20 -3.49 14.61
N ILE A 64 0.80 -2.95 13.55
CA ILE A 64 1.82 -3.65 12.77
C ILE A 64 3.24 -3.37 13.27
N GLY A 65 3.44 -2.46 14.22
CA GLY A 65 4.77 -2.06 14.68
C GLY A 65 5.60 -1.30 13.64
N ALA A 66 4.95 -0.57 12.73
CA ALA A 66 5.64 0.27 11.73
C ALA A 66 6.12 1.61 12.33
N THR A 67 7.02 1.52 13.31
CA THR A 67 7.63 2.66 14.02
C THR A 67 9.06 2.96 13.55
N GLY A 68 9.62 2.14 12.64
CA GLY A 68 11.00 2.30 12.18
C GLY A 68 11.26 3.58 11.40
N THR A 69 12.40 4.21 11.64
CA THR A 69 12.89 5.42 10.95
C THR A 69 13.80 5.09 9.75
N GLU A 70 14.35 3.88 9.69
CA GLU A 70 15.31 3.42 8.67
C GLU A 70 14.66 3.03 7.34
N CYS A 71 13.48 3.59 7.03
CA CYS A 71 12.75 3.25 5.81
C CYS A 71 13.52 3.58 4.54
N ALA A 72 14.41 4.58 4.57
CA ALA A 72 15.22 4.96 3.41
C ALA A 72 16.25 3.90 3.03
N GLU A 73 16.78 3.14 4.00
CA GLU A 73 17.80 2.12 3.79
C GLU A 73 17.21 0.71 3.71
N ARG A 74 16.20 0.41 4.54
CA ARG A 74 15.59 -0.93 4.62
C ARG A 74 14.53 -1.18 3.55
N SER A 75 13.89 -0.14 3.05
CA SER A 75 12.86 -0.29 2.02
C SER A 75 13.53 -0.32 0.64
N PRO A 76 13.31 -1.36 -0.18
CA PRO A 76 13.76 -1.37 -1.58
C PRO A 76 13.13 -0.23 -2.41
N ARG A 77 12.10 0.45 -1.90
CA ARG A 77 11.53 1.67 -2.50
C ARG A 77 12.25 2.96 -2.08
N GLY A 78 13.18 2.92 -1.13
CA GLY A 78 13.85 4.10 -0.57
C GLY A 78 12.92 5.07 0.17
N ARG A 79 11.68 4.65 0.49
CA ARG A 79 10.68 5.47 1.20
C ARG A 79 9.87 4.63 2.18
N CYS A 80 9.28 5.33 3.17
CA CYS A 80 8.35 4.73 4.13
C CYS A 80 7.08 4.20 3.43
N CYS A 81 6.47 3.16 4.01
CA CYS A 81 5.24 2.53 3.53
C CYS A 81 3.97 3.36 3.76
N THR A 82 4.06 4.48 4.48
CA THR A 82 2.95 5.41 4.76
C THR A 82 2.05 5.72 3.55
N PRO A 83 2.55 6.14 2.36
CA PRO A 83 1.70 6.39 1.20
C PRO A 83 0.89 5.16 0.77
N GLU A 84 1.46 3.96 0.87
CA GLU A 84 0.79 2.72 0.49
C GLU A 84 -0.33 2.38 1.47
N ILE A 85 -0.06 2.51 2.78
CA ILE A 85 -1.07 2.29 3.82
C ILE A 85 -2.22 3.29 3.68
N VAL A 86 -1.93 4.56 3.42
CA VAL A 86 -2.97 5.60 3.20
C VAL A 86 -3.82 5.30 1.96
N ARG A 87 -3.19 4.84 0.87
CA ARG A 87 -3.91 4.40 -0.34
C ARG A 87 -4.82 3.22 -0.04
N LEU A 88 -4.33 2.20 0.64
CA LEU A 88 -5.10 1.03 1.05
C LEU A 88 -6.28 1.40 1.95
N LEU A 89 -6.05 2.24 2.96
CA LEU A 89 -7.10 2.73 3.86
C LEU A 89 -8.22 3.44 3.09
N ARG A 90 -7.87 4.35 2.18
CA ARG A 90 -8.84 5.09 1.36
C ARG A 90 -9.63 4.14 0.45
N HIS A 91 -8.95 3.19 -0.17
CA HIS A 91 -9.58 2.22 -1.06
C HIS A 91 -10.51 1.27 -0.32
N ALA A 92 -10.06 0.73 0.83
CA ALA A 92 -10.86 -0.15 1.68
C ALA A 92 -12.09 0.58 2.26
N LYS A 93 -11.94 1.84 2.69
CA LYS A 93 -13.06 2.67 3.15
C LYS A 93 -14.10 2.94 2.06
N GLY A 94 -13.70 2.92 0.78
CA GLY A 94 -14.62 3.01 -0.36
C GLY A 94 -15.31 1.69 -0.73
N MET A 95 -14.77 0.55 -0.29
CA MET A 95 -15.34 -0.79 -0.54
C MET A 95 -16.06 -1.39 0.66
N LEU A 96 -16.01 -0.77 1.85
CA LEU A 96 -16.76 -1.25 3.00
C LEU A 96 -18.25 -0.90 2.78
N PRO A 97 -19.16 -1.89 2.59
CA PRO A 97 -20.58 -1.60 2.66
C PRO A 97 -20.87 -1.08 4.07
N MET A 98 -21.45 0.12 4.14
CA MET A 98 -21.99 0.66 5.39
C MET A 98 -22.95 -0.40 5.96
N GLY A 99 -22.55 -0.97 7.10
CA GLY A 99 -23.43 -1.77 7.96
C GLY A 99 -24.39 -0.87 8.72
#